data_AF-A0A8M1FFP3-F1
#
_entry.id   AF-A0A8M1FFP3-F1
#
_cell.length_a   1.000
_cell.length_b   1.000
_cell.length_c   1.000
_cell.angle_alpha   90.00
_cell.angle_beta   90.00
_cell.angle_gamma   90.00
#
_symmetry.space_group_name_H-M   'P 1'
#
loop_
_entity.id
_entity.type
_entity.pdbx_description
1 polymer ?
#
loop_
_entity_poly.entity_id
_entity_poly.type
_entity_poly.pdbx_seq_one_letter_code
_entity_poly.pdbx_strand_id
1 'polypeptide(L)'
;MFTNQTEDSERCESMELDNKIRDLIERNSFPDLKGATPGATPSHRNSCSLKDPGKTASTVHLVPGTTRMSAAEGSTEHAECDQSSSRKNLTNSLEQKIRCLEKQRKELLEVNQQWDQQFRSMRELYERKIAELKTKLDATERFLSTQEKELQQSQRESDKLLDLTRERLQLQEKEKESLNEELHELKKENKFLKEKNAVVNKKKEHYECEIKRLNKALQDALKIECSSFPEDCLGKSEMEYRHEEMRTEMEVLKQQVQIYEEDFKKERSDRERLNQEKEELQQINQTSQSQLNRLNSQIKACQMEKEKLEKQLKQMLFPMCNCGLSSHVRDPRAPAGSGAAGDRQKPPPDSQWCAPDQFPPDVQHKAKNGFSSEKKVSQ
;
A
#
# COMPACT_ATOMS: atom_id res chain seq x y z
N MET A 1 9.54 -29.15 52.68
CA MET A 1 10.16 -30.10 51.74
C MET A 1 9.06 -30.80 50.98
N PHE A 2 8.73 -30.35 49.76
CA PHE A 2 8.00 -31.20 48.81
C PHE A 2 8.48 -30.87 47.39
N THR A 3 8.56 -31.95 46.63
CA THR A 3 9.34 -32.24 45.43
C THR A 3 8.82 -31.55 44.17
N ASN A 4 9.76 -31.06 43.35
CA ASN A 4 9.56 -30.79 41.93
C ASN A 4 9.37 -32.11 41.17
N GLN A 5 8.39 -32.18 40.27
CA GLN A 5 8.49 -32.98 39.05
C GLN A 5 7.85 -32.21 37.89
N THR A 6 8.60 -32.17 36.80
CA THR A 6 8.31 -31.55 35.51
C THR A 6 7.68 -32.62 34.63
N GLU A 7 6.50 -32.35 34.07
CA GLU A 7 5.92 -33.18 33.02
C GLU A 7 5.58 -32.31 31.81
N ASP A 8 6.34 -32.53 30.73
CA ASP A 8 6.02 -32.10 29.37
C ASP A 8 4.69 -32.74 28.94
N SER A 9 3.76 -31.93 28.45
CA SER A 9 2.60 -32.44 27.73
C SER A 9 2.30 -31.54 26.54
N GLU A 10 2.85 -31.93 25.38
CA GLU A 10 2.42 -31.47 24.06
C GLU A 10 0.95 -31.85 23.86
N ARG A 11 0.06 -30.91 24.16
CA ARG A 11 -1.38 -31.06 23.96
C ARG A 11 -1.72 -30.59 22.55
N CYS A 12 -1.80 -31.51 21.60
CA CYS A 12 -2.46 -31.25 20.32
C CYS A 12 -3.94 -30.94 20.58
N GLU A 13 -4.35 -29.68 20.36
CA GLU A 13 -5.76 -29.31 20.30
C GLU A 13 -6.37 -29.89 19.02
N SER A 14 -7.21 -30.91 19.17
CA SER A 14 -8.01 -31.46 18.08
C SER A 14 -9.00 -30.40 17.60
N MET A 15 -8.70 -29.75 16.47
CA MET A 15 -9.63 -28.87 15.77
C MET A 15 -10.78 -29.72 15.22
N GLU A 16 -11.99 -29.50 15.73
CA GLU A 16 -13.18 -30.20 15.28
C GLU A 16 -13.47 -29.84 13.81
N LEU A 17 -13.53 -30.85 12.93
CA LEU A 17 -13.82 -30.62 11.50
C LEU A 17 -15.22 -30.01 11.33
N ASP A 18 -15.30 -28.96 10.50
CA ASP A 18 -16.54 -28.25 10.16
C ASP A 18 -17.64 -29.26 9.76
N ASN A 19 -18.82 -29.12 10.37
CA ASN A 19 -19.94 -30.05 10.17
C ASN A 19 -20.31 -30.20 8.69
N LYS A 20 -20.08 -29.16 7.88
CA LYS A 20 -20.23 -29.21 6.42
C LYS A 20 -19.35 -30.25 5.73
N ILE A 21 -18.12 -30.45 6.20
CA ILE A 21 -17.18 -31.42 5.61
C ILE A 21 -17.62 -32.84 5.96
N ARG A 22 -18.12 -33.07 7.19
CA ARG A 22 -18.70 -34.36 7.58
C ARG A 22 -19.90 -34.73 6.72
N ASP A 23 -20.83 -33.79 6.51
CA ASP A 23 -22.01 -34.01 5.66
C ASP A 23 -21.65 -34.31 4.19
N LEU A 24 -20.58 -33.70 3.68
CA LEU A 24 -20.10 -33.93 2.31
C LEU A 24 -19.42 -35.29 2.14
N ILE A 25 -18.73 -35.79 3.16
CA ILE A 25 -18.12 -37.13 3.14
C ILE A 25 -19.21 -38.20 3.26
N GLU A 26 -20.20 -38.00 4.14
CA GLU A 26 -21.31 -38.93 4.32
C GLU A 26 -22.18 -39.02 3.04
N ARG A 27 -22.46 -37.90 2.39
CA ARG A 27 -23.22 -37.86 1.13
C ARG A 27 -22.49 -38.51 -0.06
N ASN A 28 -21.16 -38.56 -0.05
CA ASN A 28 -20.37 -39.22 -1.09
C ASN A 28 -20.07 -40.71 -0.80
N SER A 29 -20.34 -41.19 0.41
CA SER A 29 -19.99 -42.56 0.83
C SER A 29 -21.10 -43.58 0.57
N PHE A 30 -22.25 -43.17 0.03
CA PHE A 30 -23.33 -44.07 -0.38
C PHE A 30 -23.57 -44.00 -1.89
N PRO A 31 -23.03 -44.93 -2.70
CA PRO A 31 -23.50 -45.15 -4.05
C PRO A 31 -24.78 -46.01 -3.97
N ASP A 32 -25.94 -45.36 -4.11
CA ASP A 32 -27.20 -46.07 -4.24
C ASP A 32 -27.25 -46.82 -5.57
N LEU A 33 -27.53 -48.11 -5.49
CA LEU A 33 -27.46 -49.07 -6.57
C LEU A 33 -28.90 -49.41 -7.00
N LYS A 34 -29.44 -48.75 -8.05
CA LYS A 34 -30.38 -49.34 -9.01
C LYS A 34 -30.84 -48.38 -10.14
N GLY A 35 -30.49 -48.75 -11.38
CA GLY A 35 -31.44 -48.91 -12.48
C GLY A 35 -31.50 -47.83 -13.58
N ALA A 36 -30.86 -48.09 -14.73
CA ALA A 36 -31.45 -48.16 -16.08
C ALA A 36 -30.45 -47.77 -17.22
N THR A 37 -30.17 -48.72 -18.12
CA THR A 37 -29.57 -48.57 -19.47
C THR A 37 -30.69 -48.34 -20.52
N PRO A 38 -30.47 -48.04 -21.83
CA PRO A 38 -29.23 -47.77 -22.58
C PRO A 38 -29.26 -46.59 -23.59
N GLY A 39 -28.09 -46.13 -24.04
CA GLY A 39 -27.92 -45.23 -25.19
C GLY A 39 -26.53 -45.38 -25.82
N ALA A 40 -26.48 -45.83 -27.06
CA ALA A 40 -25.33 -46.40 -27.74
C ALA A 40 -24.52 -45.40 -28.61
N THR A 41 -23.17 -45.47 -28.52
CA THR A 41 -22.10 -45.38 -29.58
C THR A 41 -22.07 -44.19 -30.58
N PRO A 42 -20.96 -43.90 -31.34
CA PRO A 42 -19.82 -44.76 -31.70
C PRO A 42 -18.39 -44.12 -31.82
N SER A 43 -17.42 -45.02 -32.09
CA SER A 43 -16.16 -44.83 -32.87
C SER A 43 -14.95 -44.17 -32.15
N HIS A 44 -13.69 -44.60 -32.29
CA HIS A 44 -13.04 -45.34 -33.37
C HIS A 44 -11.72 -46.03 -32.91
N ARG A 45 -11.66 -47.37 -33.08
CA ARG A 45 -10.54 -48.23 -33.55
C ARG A 45 -9.07 -47.74 -33.50
N ASN A 46 -8.17 -48.55 -32.91
CA ASN A 46 -7.44 -49.59 -33.67
C ASN A 46 -6.66 -50.58 -32.77
N SER A 47 -6.69 -51.85 -33.18
CA SER A 47 -6.03 -53.02 -32.58
C SER A 47 -4.84 -53.45 -33.45
N CYS A 48 -3.85 -54.15 -32.88
CA CYS A 48 -3.46 -55.51 -33.31
C CYS A 48 -2.19 -56.03 -32.60
N SER A 49 -2.25 -57.33 -32.31
CA SER A 49 -1.31 -58.22 -31.61
C SER A 49 -0.12 -58.69 -32.46
N LEU A 50 0.91 -59.26 -31.83
CA LEU A 50 1.44 -60.61 -32.15
C LEU A 50 2.53 -61.11 -31.17
N LYS A 51 2.62 -62.44 -31.11
CA LYS A 51 3.40 -63.38 -30.28
C LYS A 51 4.92 -63.29 -30.49
N ASP A 52 5.74 -63.80 -29.55
CA ASP A 52 6.42 -65.13 -29.64
C ASP A 52 7.33 -65.45 -28.41
N PRO A 53 8.02 -66.62 -28.27
CA PRO A 53 8.18 -67.36 -27.00
C PRO A 53 9.65 -67.57 -26.55
N GLY A 54 9.86 -68.32 -25.46
CA GLY A 54 11.01 -69.25 -25.36
C GLY A 54 12.23 -68.90 -24.47
N LYS A 55 12.13 -69.21 -23.17
CA LYS A 55 12.99 -70.15 -22.40
C LYS A 55 14.50 -70.33 -22.78
N THR A 56 15.40 -70.04 -21.83
CA THR A 56 16.26 -71.00 -21.05
C THR A 56 17.71 -70.52 -20.78
N ALA A 57 18.04 -70.47 -19.48
CA ALA A 57 19.31 -70.68 -18.74
C ALA A 57 20.70 -70.41 -19.36
N SER A 58 21.61 -69.75 -18.63
CA SER A 58 22.43 -70.39 -17.58
C SER A 58 23.54 -69.48 -17.05
N THR A 59 23.53 -69.30 -15.73
CA THR A 59 24.64 -69.50 -14.78
C THR A 59 26.08 -69.33 -15.27
N VAL A 60 26.70 -68.24 -14.81
CA VAL A 60 28.16 -68.08 -14.70
C VAL A 60 28.61 -68.73 -13.39
N HIS A 61 29.43 -69.78 -13.46
CA HIS A 61 30.13 -70.33 -12.30
C HIS A 61 31.64 -70.20 -12.49
N LEU A 62 32.30 -69.78 -11.40
CA LEU A 62 33.71 -69.50 -11.28
C LEU A 62 34.60 -70.71 -11.57
N VAL A 63 35.75 -70.38 -12.15
CA VAL A 63 36.96 -71.19 -12.36
C VAL A 63 37.60 -71.59 -11.03
N PRO A 64 38.02 -72.87 -10.87
CA PRO A 64 39.15 -73.22 -10.02
C PRO A 64 40.41 -73.49 -10.84
N GLY A 65 41.54 -73.00 -10.33
CA GLY A 65 42.85 -73.21 -10.91
C GLY A 65 43.53 -74.53 -10.50
N THR A 66 44.76 -74.63 -11.02
CA THR A 66 45.92 -75.28 -10.41
C THR A 66 46.12 -76.77 -10.68
N THR A 67 47.00 -77.01 -11.67
CA THR A 67 48.25 -77.81 -11.57
C THR A 67 48.16 -79.26 -11.12
N ARG A 68 48.43 -80.18 -12.06
CA ARG A 68 49.52 -81.19 -12.01
C ARG A 68 49.18 -82.35 -12.96
N MET A 69 49.97 -82.58 -14.00
CA MET A 69 50.32 -83.93 -14.49
C MET A 69 51.70 -83.89 -15.16
N SER A 70 52.56 -84.81 -14.73
CA SER A 70 53.93 -84.99 -15.20
C SER A 70 54.01 -85.91 -16.42
N ALA A 71 54.99 -85.60 -17.25
CA ALA A 71 55.79 -86.41 -18.17
C ALA A 71 55.37 -87.87 -18.45
N ALA A 72 55.20 -88.16 -19.73
CA ALA A 72 55.64 -89.40 -20.36
C ALA A 72 56.18 -89.07 -21.76
N GLU A 73 57.46 -89.35 -21.96
CA GLU A 73 58.19 -89.24 -23.22
C GLU A 73 57.84 -90.39 -24.18
N GLY A 74 58.07 -90.15 -25.47
CA GLY A 74 58.00 -91.14 -26.56
C GLY A 74 57.86 -90.41 -27.88
N SER A 75 58.96 -89.92 -28.47
CA SER A 75 59.69 -90.58 -29.56
C SER A 75 58.81 -90.82 -30.81
N THR A 76 59.08 -90.14 -31.92
CA THR A 76 59.81 -90.70 -33.09
C THR A 76 59.73 -89.67 -34.23
N GLU A 77 60.87 -89.35 -34.82
CA GLU A 77 61.04 -88.50 -36.01
C GLU A 77 60.50 -89.16 -37.29
N HIS A 78 60.35 -88.33 -38.33
CA HIS A 78 60.11 -88.64 -39.76
C HIS A 78 58.66 -88.75 -40.27
N ALA A 79 58.11 -87.60 -40.70
CA ALA A 79 57.19 -87.49 -41.84
C ALA A 79 57.13 -86.04 -42.38
N GLU A 80 58.27 -85.47 -42.75
CA GLU A 80 58.35 -84.17 -43.43
C GLU A 80 58.25 -84.35 -44.95
N CYS A 81 57.04 -84.45 -45.51
CA CYS A 81 56.77 -83.91 -46.85
C CYS A 81 55.27 -83.75 -47.16
N ASP A 82 54.38 -84.54 -46.55
CA ASP A 82 52.92 -84.44 -46.79
C ASP A 82 52.12 -83.78 -45.65
N GLN A 83 52.71 -83.60 -44.46
CA GLN A 83 52.06 -82.87 -43.35
C GLN A 83 52.07 -81.35 -43.52
N SER A 84 52.93 -80.81 -44.40
CA SER A 84 53.07 -79.36 -44.59
C SER A 84 51.84 -78.75 -45.27
N SER A 85 51.20 -79.44 -46.22
CA SER A 85 50.03 -78.93 -46.94
C SER A 85 48.76 -78.90 -46.05
N SER A 86 48.48 -79.98 -45.31
CA SER A 86 47.32 -80.04 -44.39
C SER A 86 47.45 -79.05 -43.23
N ARG A 87 48.65 -78.91 -42.64
CA ARG A 87 48.93 -77.94 -41.57
C ARG A 87 48.77 -76.50 -42.07
N LYS A 88 49.27 -76.17 -43.26
CA LYS A 88 49.11 -74.83 -43.87
C LYS A 88 47.64 -74.49 -44.15
N ASN A 89 46.84 -75.45 -44.61
CA ASN A 89 45.40 -75.24 -44.83
C ASN A 89 44.62 -75.02 -43.52
N LEU A 90 44.95 -75.75 -42.46
CA LEU A 90 44.39 -75.54 -41.12
C LEU A 90 44.77 -74.17 -40.54
N THR A 91 46.05 -73.77 -40.69
CA THR A 91 46.53 -72.45 -40.26
C THR A 91 45.82 -71.34 -41.02
N ASN A 92 45.67 -71.44 -42.33
CA ASN A 92 44.94 -70.47 -43.14
C ASN A 92 43.45 -70.35 -42.73
N SER A 93 42.81 -71.47 -42.37
CA SER A 93 41.43 -71.50 -41.86
C SER A 93 41.30 -70.82 -40.49
N LEU A 94 42.24 -71.10 -39.57
CA LEU A 94 42.29 -70.45 -38.26
C LEU A 94 42.54 -68.94 -38.39
N GLU A 95 43.42 -68.51 -39.29
CA GLU A 95 43.65 -67.09 -39.57
C GLU A 95 42.40 -66.39 -40.14
N GLN A 96 41.67 -67.03 -41.06
CA GLN A 96 40.40 -66.49 -41.54
C GLN A 96 39.38 -66.36 -40.40
N LYS A 97 39.32 -67.36 -39.50
CA LYS A 97 38.44 -67.30 -38.32
C LYS A 97 38.84 -66.17 -37.37
N ILE A 98 40.14 -65.96 -37.13
CA ILE A 98 40.67 -64.85 -36.33
C ILE A 98 40.25 -63.51 -36.96
N ARG A 99 40.46 -63.32 -38.26
CA ARG A 99 40.05 -62.09 -38.98
C ARG A 99 38.54 -61.82 -38.86
N CYS A 100 37.71 -62.85 -39.00
CA CYS A 100 36.26 -62.71 -38.83
C CYS A 100 35.88 -62.32 -37.39
N LEU A 101 36.49 -62.93 -36.38
CA LEU A 101 36.26 -62.61 -34.97
C LEU A 101 36.74 -61.19 -34.62
N GLU A 102 37.87 -60.75 -35.17
CA GLU A 102 38.36 -59.38 -35.02
C GLU A 102 37.38 -58.37 -35.60
N LYS A 103 36.79 -58.66 -36.76
CA LYS A 103 35.75 -57.83 -37.36
C LYS A 103 34.50 -57.76 -36.46
N GLN A 104 34.01 -58.90 -35.99
CA GLN A 104 32.87 -58.96 -35.05
C GLN A 104 33.16 -58.22 -33.73
N ARG A 105 34.38 -58.34 -33.19
CA ARG A 105 34.81 -57.60 -32.00
C ARG A 105 34.77 -56.09 -32.23
N LYS A 106 35.25 -55.61 -33.39
CA LYS A 106 35.19 -54.19 -33.75
C LYS A 106 33.76 -53.69 -33.91
N GLU A 107 32.91 -54.43 -34.61
CA GLU A 107 31.49 -54.11 -34.77
C GLU A 107 30.77 -54.06 -33.41
N LEU A 108 31.06 -55.00 -32.51
CA LEU A 108 30.49 -55.00 -31.15
C LEU A 108 30.98 -53.80 -30.33
N LEU A 109 32.26 -53.44 -30.45
CA LEU A 109 32.82 -52.27 -29.76
C LEU A 109 32.17 -50.97 -30.25
N GLU A 110 31.93 -50.85 -31.55
CA GLU A 110 31.24 -49.70 -32.17
C GLU A 110 29.79 -49.59 -31.67
N VAL A 111 29.04 -50.70 -31.65
CA VAL A 111 27.67 -50.72 -31.10
C VAL A 111 27.68 -50.33 -29.61
N ASN A 112 28.64 -50.85 -28.84
CA ASN A 112 28.78 -50.49 -27.43
C ASN A 112 29.09 -48.99 -27.25
N GLN A 113 29.98 -48.43 -28.06
CA GLN A 113 30.29 -47.00 -28.06
C GLN A 113 29.08 -46.14 -28.41
N GLN A 114 28.29 -46.55 -29.40
CA GLN A 114 27.04 -45.87 -29.77
C GLN A 114 26.01 -45.93 -28.65
N TRP A 115 25.84 -47.09 -28.01
CA TRP A 115 24.95 -47.25 -26.85
C TRP A 115 25.37 -46.36 -25.68
N ASP A 116 26.65 -46.34 -25.36
CA ASP A 116 27.23 -45.47 -24.33
C ASP A 116 26.98 -43.99 -24.64
N GLN A 117 27.17 -43.58 -25.90
CA GLN A 117 26.89 -42.21 -26.33
C GLN A 117 25.41 -41.87 -26.18
N GLN A 118 24.50 -42.74 -26.64
CA GLN A 118 23.05 -42.53 -26.49
C GLN A 118 22.64 -42.46 -25.02
N PHE A 119 23.18 -43.35 -24.18
CA PHE A 119 22.90 -43.35 -22.75
C PHE A 119 23.38 -42.06 -22.08
N ARG A 120 24.61 -41.61 -22.37
CA ARG A 120 25.14 -40.34 -21.84
C ARG A 120 24.31 -39.15 -22.29
N SER A 121 24.01 -39.03 -23.59
CA SER A 121 23.17 -37.96 -24.14
C SER A 121 21.78 -37.92 -23.50
N MET A 122 21.15 -39.09 -23.34
CA MET A 122 19.83 -39.21 -22.71
C MET A 122 19.88 -38.83 -21.24
N ARG A 123 20.87 -39.33 -20.50
CA ARG A 123 21.08 -39.03 -19.08
C ARG A 123 21.29 -37.54 -18.85
N GLU A 124 22.15 -36.89 -19.62
CA GLU A 124 22.40 -35.44 -19.52
C GLU A 124 21.15 -34.61 -19.80
N LEU A 125 20.32 -35.05 -20.76
CA LEU A 125 19.05 -34.39 -21.07
C LEU A 125 18.10 -34.41 -19.86
N TYR A 126 17.96 -35.57 -19.23
CA TYR A 126 17.09 -35.70 -18.06
C TYR A 126 17.68 -35.04 -16.81
N GLU A 127 18.99 -35.09 -16.61
CA GLU A 127 19.67 -34.34 -15.53
C GLU A 127 19.42 -32.83 -15.68
N ARG A 128 19.56 -32.29 -16.89
CA ARG A 128 19.21 -30.89 -17.19
C ARG A 128 17.73 -30.62 -16.94
N LYS A 129 16.84 -31.52 -17.34
CA LYS A 129 15.40 -31.34 -17.13
C LYS A 129 15.03 -31.33 -15.65
N ILE A 130 15.62 -32.22 -14.86
CA ILE A 130 15.43 -32.28 -13.41
C ILE A 130 15.95 -30.99 -12.76
N ALA A 131 17.13 -30.50 -13.16
CA ALA A 131 17.67 -29.25 -12.65
C ALA A 131 16.74 -28.06 -12.99
N GLU A 132 16.25 -27.97 -14.22
CA GLU A 132 15.29 -26.94 -14.64
C GLU A 132 14.01 -26.98 -13.78
N LEU A 133 13.41 -28.16 -13.59
CA LEU A 133 12.21 -28.32 -12.78
C LEU A 133 12.44 -27.96 -11.31
N LYS A 134 13.58 -28.36 -10.74
CA LYS A 134 13.97 -27.97 -9.38
C LYS A 134 14.09 -26.46 -9.24
N THR A 135 14.79 -25.79 -10.16
CA THR A 135 14.92 -24.32 -10.12
C THR A 135 13.58 -23.61 -10.27
N LYS A 136 12.65 -24.14 -11.07
CA LYS A 136 11.29 -23.61 -11.19
C LYS A 136 10.49 -23.81 -9.92
N LEU A 137 10.57 -24.99 -9.30
CA LEU A 137 9.92 -25.29 -8.03
C LEU A 137 10.40 -24.31 -6.93
N ASP A 138 11.72 -24.19 -6.75
CA ASP A 138 12.31 -23.29 -5.77
C ASP A 138 11.91 -21.82 -6.01
N ALA A 139 11.78 -21.41 -7.29
CA ALA A 139 11.32 -20.07 -7.64
C ALA A 139 9.84 -19.86 -7.28
N THR A 140 8.98 -20.85 -7.53
CA THR A 140 7.57 -20.79 -7.15
C THR A 140 7.36 -20.83 -5.65
N GLU A 141 8.12 -21.63 -4.90
CA GLU A 141 8.06 -21.66 -3.43
C GLU A 141 8.48 -20.32 -2.82
N ARG A 142 9.55 -19.70 -3.35
CA ARG A 142 9.97 -18.35 -2.93
C ARG A 142 8.90 -17.29 -3.23
N PHE A 143 8.24 -17.40 -4.39
CA PHE A 143 7.13 -16.50 -4.74
C PHE A 143 5.95 -16.66 -3.78
N LEU A 144 5.53 -17.90 -3.51
CA LEU A 144 4.43 -18.21 -2.59
C LEU A 144 4.73 -17.74 -1.16
N SER A 145 5.95 -17.99 -0.66
CA SER A 145 6.35 -17.51 0.67
C SER A 145 6.35 -15.97 0.77
N THR A 146 6.69 -15.27 -0.31
CA THR A 146 6.63 -13.81 -0.35
C THR A 146 5.18 -13.32 -0.33
N GLN A 147 4.32 -13.92 -1.15
CA GLN A 147 2.89 -13.61 -1.18
C GLN A 147 2.21 -13.89 0.18
N GLU A 148 2.55 -15.00 0.84
CA GLU A 148 2.03 -15.32 2.17
C GLU A 148 2.41 -14.25 3.20
N LYS A 149 3.66 -13.77 3.19
CA LYS A 149 4.11 -12.68 4.06
C LYS A 149 3.38 -11.37 3.77
N GLU A 150 3.13 -11.06 2.49
CA GLU A 150 2.34 -9.89 2.10
C GLU A 150 0.89 -9.98 2.61
N LEU A 151 0.25 -11.14 2.50
CA LEU A 151 -1.09 -11.38 3.05
C LEU A 151 -1.10 -11.22 4.58
N GLN A 152 -0.14 -11.82 5.29
CA GLN A 152 -0.01 -11.68 6.74
C GLN A 152 0.28 -10.23 7.16
N GLN A 153 1.05 -9.48 6.37
CA GLN A 153 1.30 -8.06 6.62
C GLN A 153 0.03 -7.24 6.39
N SER A 154 -0.68 -7.46 5.28
CA SER A 154 -1.95 -6.80 4.97
C SER A 154 -3.01 -7.09 6.03
N GLN A 155 -3.09 -8.32 6.53
CA GLN A 155 -4.01 -8.66 7.63
C GLN A 155 -3.67 -7.88 8.89
N ARG A 156 -2.39 -7.87 9.30
CA ARG A 156 -1.92 -7.09 10.47
C ARG A 156 -2.19 -5.59 10.32
N GLU A 157 -2.09 -5.05 9.11
CA GLU A 157 -2.41 -3.65 8.82
C GLU A 157 -3.92 -3.39 8.89
N SER A 158 -4.73 -4.30 8.37
CA SER A 158 -6.19 -4.25 8.50
C SER A 158 -6.62 -4.29 9.96
N ASP A 159 -6.05 -5.18 10.77
CA ASP A 159 -6.36 -5.31 12.20
C ASP A 159 -6.02 -4.01 12.96
N LYS A 160 -4.84 -3.42 12.69
CA LYS A 160 -4.45 -2.12 13.25
C LYS A 160 -5.43 -1.00 12.86
N LEU A 161 -5.91 -1.00 11.62
CA LEU A 161 -6.87 0.01 11.15
C LEU A 161 -8.24 -0.15 11.85
N LEU A 162 -8.66 -1.39 12.08
CA LEU A 162 -9.88 -1.70 12.83
C LEU A 162 -9.78 -1.22 14.28
N ASP A 163 -8.64 -1.44 14.94
CA ASP A 163 -8.39 -0.97 16.30
C ASP A 163 -8.42 0.56 16.38
N LEU A 164 -7.72 1.26 15.48
CA LEU A 164 -7.76 2.72 15.40
C LEU A 164 -9.17 3.27 15.17
N THR A 165 -9.96 2.59 14.33
CA THR A 165 -11.35 2.97 14.06
C THR A 165 -12.22 2.77 15.30
N ARG A 166 -12.01 1.66 16.03
CA ARG A 166 -12.71 1.38 17.30
C ARG A 166 -12.37 2.42 18.36
N GLU A 167 -11.11 2.78 18.53
CA GLU A 167 -10.66 3.81 19.48
C GLU A 167 -11.29 5.18 19.15
N ARG A 168 -11.31 5.56 17.88
CA ARG A 168 -11.94 6.80 17.42
C ARG A 168 -13.44 6.83 17.72
N LEU A 169 -14.15 5.73 17.47
CA LEU A 169 -15.57 5.62 17.79
C LEU A 169 -15.81 5.73 19.30
N GLN A 170 -14.99 5.07 20.11
CA GLN A 170 -15.10 5.14 21.56
C GLN A 170 -14.86 6.56 22.10
N LEU A 171 -13.91 7.30 21.51
CA LEU A 171 -13.66 8.70 21.88
C LEU A 171 -14.87 9.58 21.53
N GLN A 172 -15.44 9.38 20.34
CA GLN A 172 -16.62 10.12 19.89
C GLN A 172 -17.86 9.81 20.75
N GLU A 173 -18.02 8.57 21.20
CA GLU A 173 -19.09 8.19 22.14
C GLU A 173 -18.94 8.89 23.48
N LYS A 174 -17.72 8.93 24.04
CA LYS A 174 -17.44 9.65 25.30
C LYS A 174 -17.69 11.15 25.17
N GLU A 175 -17.29 11.76 24.07
CA GLU A 175 -17.55 13.18 23.80
C GLU A 175 -19.06 13.45 23.70
N LYS A 176 -19.80 12.59 23.00
CA LYS A 176 -21.25 12.68 22.90
C LYS A 176 -21.94 12.54 24.26
N GLU A 177 -21.47 11.63 25.11
CA GLU A 177 -21.97 11.46 26.47
C GLU A 177 -21.74 12.73 27.30
N SER A 178 -20.53 13.29 27.27
CA SER A 178 -20.20 14.54 27.95
C SER A 178 -21.04 15.73 27.47
N LEU A 179 -21.22 15.89 26.16
CA LEU A 179 -22.07 16.95 25.60
C LEU A 179 -23.54 16.77 26.00
N ASN A 180 -24.01 15.54 26.11
CA ASN A 180 -25.37 15.25 26.53
C ASN A 180 -25.59 15.58 28.03
N GLU A 181 -24.59 15.32 28.88
CA GLU A 181 -24.60 15.75 30.27
C GLU A 181 -24.65 17.28 30.39
N GLU A 182 -23.81 18.00 29.64
CA GLU A 182 -23.80 19.46 29.60
C GLU A 182 -25.15 20.03 29.13
N LEU A 183 -25.73 19.45 28.08
CA LEU A 183 -27.05 19.84 27.58
C LEU A 183 -28.13 19.66 28.65
N HIS A 184 -28.06 18.57 29.42
CA HIS A 184 -29.00 18.32 30.50
C HIS A 184 -28.87 19.34 31.65
N GLU A 185 -27.65 19.72 32.02
CA GLU A 185 -27.42 20.76 33.04
C GLU A 185 -27.90 22.14 32.55
N LEU A 186 -27.56 22.53 31.32
CA LEU A 186 -28.06 23.77 30.70
C LEU A 186 -29.59 23.80 30.64
N LYS A 187 -30.24 22.66 30.40
CA LYS A 187 -31.70 22.55 30.41
C LYS A 187 -32.29 22.81 31.81
N LYS A 188 -31.65 22.33 32.87
CA LYS A 188 -32.04 22.63 34.25
C LYS A 188 -31.86 24.12 34.57
N GLU A 189 -30.72 24.69 34.19
CA GLU A 189 -30.43 26.11 34.41
C GLU A 189 -31.44 27.00 33.67
N ASN A 190 -31.74 26.69 32.40
CA ASN A 190 -32.73 27.44 31.62
C ASN A 190 -34.12 27.39 32.28
N LYS A 191 -34.51 26.23 32.84
CA LYS A 191 -35.77 26.09 33.59
C LYS A 191 -35.77 26.98 34.83
N PHE A 192 -34.68 26.99 35.60
CA PHE A 192 -34.54 27.84 36.78
C PHE A 192 -34.57 29.35 36.44
N LEU A 193 -33.87 29.75 35.38
CA LEU A 193 -33.87 31.14 34.90
C LEU A 193 -35.26 31.57 34.43
N LYS A 194 -36.02 30.69 33.76
CA LYS A 194 -37.42 30.97 33.40
C LYS A 194 -38.29 31.21 34.63
N GLU A 195 -38.12 30.43 35.69
CA GLU A 195 -38.85 30.62 36.94
C GLU A 195 -38.47 31.94 37.62
N LYS A 196 -37.17 32.27 37.71
CA LYS A 196 -36.72 33.59 38.21
C LYS A 196 -37.31 34.74 37.41
N ASN A 197 -37.30 34.64 36.08
CA ASN A 197 -37.89 35.65 35.21
C ASN A 197 -39.39 35.80 35.46
N ALA A 198 -40.13 34.71 35.64
CA ALA A 198 -41.55 34.76 35.97
C ALA A 198 -41.82 35.49 37.29
N VAL A 199 -41.01 35.25 38.32
CA VAL A 199 -41.11 35.96 39.62
C VAL A 199 -40.80 37.45 39.47
N VAL A 200 -39.73 37.80 38.75
CA VAL A 200 -39.38 39.20 38.48
C VAL A 200 -40.50 39.90 37.69
N ASN A 201 -41.11 39.22 36.72
CA ASN A 201 -42.19 39.78 35.92
C ASN A 201 -43.45 40.05 36.75
N LYS A 202 -43.85 39.14 37.64
CA LYS A 202 -44.94 39.38 38.60
C LYS A 202 -44.66 40.59 39.50
N LYS A 203 -43.42 40.74 39.95
CA LYS A 203 -43.01 41.91 40.76
C LYS A 203 -43.07 43.20 39.94
N LYS A 204 -42.65 43.16 38.67
CA LYS A 204 -42.78 44.28 37.72
C LYS A 204 -44.25 44.66 37.51
N GLU A 205 -45.12 43.70 37.25
CA GLU A 205 -46.57 43.91 37.11
C GLU A 205 -47.18 44.55 38.35
N HIS A 206 -46.80 44.11 39.55
CA HIS A 206 -47.22 44.74 40.80
C HIS A 206 -46.81 46.21 40.88
N TYR A 207 -45.56 46.54 40.56
CA TYR A 207 -45.11 47.94 40.54
C TYR A 207 -45.80 48.75 39.45
N GLU A 208 -46.07 48.19 38.28
CA GLU A 208 -46.83 48.88 37.23
C GLU A 208 -48.26 49.20 37.67
N CYS A 209 -48.93 48.27 38.35
CA CYS A 209 -50.25 48.50 38.94
C CYS A 209 -50.20 49.62 39.98
N GLU A 210 -49.18 49.64 40.84
CA GLU A 210 -49.00 50.66 41.86
C GLU A 210 -48.70 52.04 41.24
N ILE A 211 -47.84 52.10 40.22
CA ILE A 211 -47.57 53.33 39.45
C ILE A 211 -48.87 53.84 38.80
N LYS A 212 -49.66 52.97 38.17
CA LYS A 212 -50.96 53.35 37.58
C LYS A 212 -51.90 53.92 38.64
N ARG A 213 -51.99 53.29 39.82
CA ARG A 213 -52.79 53.75 40.94
C ARG A 213 -52.35 55.14 41.43
N LEU A 214 -51.03 55.33 41.63
CA LEU A 214 -50.45 56.59 42.07
C LEU A 214 -50.63 57.71 41.03
N ASN A 215 -50.39 57.43 39.74
CA ASN A 215 -50.62 58.37 38.66
C ASN A 215 -52.09 58.81 38.57
N LYS A 216 -53.03 57.87 38.79
CA LYS A 216 -54.46 58.19 38.84
C LYS A 216 -54.79 59.12 40.01
N ALA A 217 -54.30 58.80 41.21
CA ALA A 217 -54.47 59.65 42.39
C ALA A 217 -53.88 61.06 42.18
N LEU A 218 -52.70 61.14 41.54
CA LEU A 218 -52.06 62.40 41.18
C LEU A 218 -52.91 63.20 40.18
N GLN A 219 -53.40 62.57 39.12
CA GLN A 219 -54.29 63.22 38.14
C GLN A 219 -55.58 63.72 38.79
N ASP A 220 -56.18 62.95 39.70
CA ASP A 220 -57.40 63.35 40.39
C ASP A 220 -57.14 64.54 41.34
N ALA A 221 -56.01 64.55 42.05
CA ALA A 221 -55.57 65.70 42.85
C ALA A 221 -55.35 66.95 42.00
N LEU A 222 -54.62 66.83 40.88
CA LEU A 222 -54.39 67.92 39.94
C LEU A 222 -55.68 68.41 39.28
N LYS A 223 -56.65 67.53 39.01
CA LYS A 223 -57.94 67.92 38.42
C LYS A 223 -58.81 68.72 39.39
N ILE A 224 -58.67 68.48 40.69
CA ILE A 224 -59.31 69.27 41.74
C ILE A 224 -58.66 70.67 41.78
N GLU A 225 -57.33 70.76 41.68
CA GLU A 225 -56.58 72.02 41.68
C GLU A 225 -56.75 72.84 40.37
N CYS A 226 -56.74 72.18 39.20
CA CYS A 226 -56.85 72.80 37.87
C CYS A 226 -58.30 73.12 37.44
N SER A 227 -59.33 72.78 38.21
CA SER A 227 -60.71 73.23 37.95
C SER A 227 -60.91 74.74 38.15
N SER A 228 -59.86 75.48 38.52
CA SER A 228 -59.89 76.92 38.81
C SER A 228 -59.04 77.81 37.91
N PHE A 229 -58.37 77.30 36.84
CA PHE A 229 -57.58 78.16 35.95
C PHE A 229 -57.62 77.72 34.48
N PRO A 230 -58.13 78.56 33.55
CA PRO A 230 -57.95 78.37 32.11
C PRO A 230 -56.66 79.08 31.69
N GLU A 231 -55.55 78.34 31.65
CA GLU A 231 -54.31 78.86 31.05
C GLU A 231 -54.25 78.41 29.58
N ASP A 232 -54.77 79.29 28.74
CA ASP A 232 -54.58 79.33 27.29
C ASP A 232 -53.09 79.54 26.97
N CYS A 233 -52.50 78.73 26.08
CA CYS A 233 -51.24 79.10 25.42
C CYS A 233 -51.02 78.30 24.12
N LEU A 234 -51.37 79.02 23.05
CA LEU A 234 -50.93 79.03 21.66
C LEU A 234 -49.45 78.66 21.37
N GLY A 235 -48.94 77.50 21.82
CA GLY A 235 -47.54 77.07 21.59
C GLY A 235 -47.36 75.68 20.97
N LYS A 236 -48.45 75.00 20.61
CA LYS A 236 -48.44 73.55 20.29
C LYS A 236 -47.76 73.20 18.95
N SER A 237 -47.82 74.08 17.94
CA SER A 237 -47.39 73.72 16.57
C SER A 237 -45.87 73.65 16.37
N GLU A 238 -45.09 74.50 17.06
CA GLU A 238 -43.62 74.53 16.90
C GLU A 238 -42.95 73.38 17.67
N MET A 239 -43.49 73.04 18.84
CA MET A 239 -43.03 71.92 19.65
C MET A 239 -43.37 70.56 19.01
N GLU A 240 -44.53 70.43 18.36
CA GLU A 240 -44.90 69.24 17.59
C GLU A 240 -43.98 69.02 16.38
N TYR A 241 -43.59 70.09 15.68
CA TYR A 241 -42.65 69.98 14.55
C TYR A 241 -41.26 69.49 15.00
N ARG A 242 -40.72 70.04 16.08
CA ARG A 242 -39.43 69.60 16.67
C ARG A 242 -39.48 68.16 17.18
N HIS A 243 -40.64 67.74 17.67
CA HIS A 243 -40.85 66.36 18.13
C HIS A 243 -41.03 65.36 16.97
N GLU A 244 -41.61 65.79 15.84
CA GLU A 244 -41.66 65.01 14.61
C GLU A 244 -40.26 64.86 13.99
N GLU A 245 -39.47 65.94 13.95
CA GLU A 245 -38.08 65.95 13.48
C GLU A 245 -37.18 65.02 14.31
N MET A 246 -37.28 65.06 15.65
CA MET A 246 -36.56 64.13 16.52
C MET A 246 -36.96 62.66 16.29
N ARG A 247 -38.23 62.40 15.96
CA ARG A 247 -38.71 61.05 15.65
C ARG A 247 -38.15 60.53 14.34
N THR A 248 -38.07 61.36 13.30
CA THR A 248 -37.48 60.95 12.02
C THR A 248 -35.97 60.75 12.16
N GLU A 249 -35.27 61.60 12.92
CA GLU A 249 -33.85 61.43 13.23
C GLU A 249 -33.58 60.11 13.96
N MET A 250 -34.39 59.76 14.98
CA MET A 250 -34.25 58.48 15.67
C MET A 250 -34.49 57.28 14.74
N GLU A 251 -35.46 57.35 13.83
CA GLU A 251 -35.72 56.25 12.90
C GLU A 251 -34.60 56.08 11.88
N VAL A 252 -34.03 57.18 11.38
CA VAL A 252 -32.85 57.15 10.50
C VAL A 252 -31.64 56.52 11.23
N LEU A 253 -31.38 56.93 12.47
CA LEU A 253 -30.29 56.33 13.26
C LEU A 253 -30.50 54.84 13.50
N LYS A 254 -31.75 54.43 13.76
CA LYS A 254 -32.11 53.02 13.94
C LYS A 254 -31.89 52.21 12.66
N GLN A 255 -32.30 52.74 11.51
CA GLN A 255 -32.02 52.13 10.21
C GLN A 255 -30.52 52.07 9.92
N GLN A 256 -29.76 53.12 10.26
CA GLN A 256 -28.31 53.15 10.08
C GLN A 256 -27.60 52.07 10.92
N VAL A 257 -28.00 51.89 12.17
CA VAL A 257 -27.49 50.81 13.03
C VAL A 257 -27.82 49.45 12.43
N GLN A 258 -29.03 49.28 11.90
CA GLN A 258 -29.44 48.04 11.26
C GLN A 258 -28.59 47.73 10.01
N ILE A 259 -28.34 48.70 9.14
CA ILE A 259 -27.48 48.54 7.97
C ILE A 259 -26.06 48.15 8.39
N TYR A 260 -25.49 48.82 9.40
CA TYR A 260 -24.15 48.46 9.88
C TYR A 260 -24.08 47.07 10.51
N GLU A 261 -25.15 46.64 11.18
CA GLU A 261 -25.23 45.28 11.71
C GLU A 261 -25.29 44.24 10.58
N GLU A 262 -26.06 44.50 9.53
CA GLU A 262 -26.16 43.66 8.34
C GLU A 262 -24.82 43.58 7.60
N ASP A 263 -24.17 44.72 7.37
CA ASP A 263 -22.85 44.81 6.73
C ASP A 263 -21.79 44.08 7.55
N PHE A 264 -21.79 44.25 8.88
CA PHE A 264 -20.86 43.55 9.75
C PHE A 264 -21.05 42.03 9.69
N LYS A 265 -22.29 41.54 9.73
CA LYS A 265 -22.59 40.12 9.59
C LYS A 265 -22.15 39.59 8.24
N LYS A 266 -22.38 40.36 7.17
CA LYS A 266 -21.98 39.98 5.82
C LYS A 266 -20.46 39.89 5.69
N GLU A 267 -19.74 40.92 6.12
CA GLU A 267 -18.27 40.95 6.15
C GLU A 267 -17.70 39.77 6.96
N ARG A 268 -18.32 39.46 8.12
CA ARG A 268 -17.96 38.31 8.95
C ARG A 268 -18.12 37.00 8.18
N SER A 269 -19.27 36.81 7.51
CA SER A 269 -19.56 35.60 6.72
C SER A 269 -18.67 35.45 5.50
N ASP A 270 -18.35 36.57 4.82
CA ASP A 270 -17.45 36.59 3.68
C ASP A 270 -16.02 36.23 4.10
N ARG A 271 -15.58 36.72 5.27
CA ARG A 271 -14.29 36.37 5.86
C ARG A 271 -14.19 34.89 6.22
N GLU A 272 -15.26 34.30 6.76
CA GLU A 272 -15.32 32.87 7.08
C GLU A 272 -15.27 32.01 5.81
N ARG A 273 -16.06 32.34 4.79
CA ARG A 273 -16.01 31.67 3.48
C ARG A 273 -14.62 31.74 2.86
N LEU A 274 -14.00 32.92 2.83
CA LEU A 274 -12.66 33.10 2.27
C LEU A 274 -11.60 32.32 3.06
N ASN A 275 -11.74 32.23 4.39
CA ASN A 275 -10.83 31.44 5.21
C ASN A 275 -10.98 29.93 4.91
N GLN A 276 -12.21 29.45 4.70
CA GLN A 276 -12.44 28.07 4.29
C GLN A 276 -11.83 27.77 2.90
N GLU A 277 -12.05 28.64 1.91
CA GLU A 277 -11.41 28.50 0.58
C GLU A 277 -9.88 28.49 0.68
N LYS A 278 -9.31 29.33 1.55
CA LYS A 278 -7.87 29.36 1.82
C LYS A 278 -7.38 28.04 2.40
N GLU A 279 -8.09 27.45 3.36
CA GLU A 279 -7.74 26.16 3.96
C GLU A 279 -7.83 25.01 2.95
N GLU A 280 -8.88 24.99 2.12
CA GLU A 280 -9.05 24.03 1.03
C GLU A 280 -7.91 24.13 0.01
N LEU A 281 -7.57 25.34 -0.44
CA LEU A 281 -6.44 25.57 -1.34
C LEU A 281 -5.10 25.16 -0.71
N GLN A 282 -4.91 25.42 0.58
CA GLN A 282 -3.72 24.99 1.31
C GLN A 282 -3.62 23.46 1.36
N GLN A 283 -4.72 22.75 1.57
CA GLN A 283 -4.75 21.28 1.56
C GLN A 283 -4.46 20.72 0.16
N ILE A 284 -5.05 21.29 -0.89
CA ILE A 284 -4.76 20.93 -2.28
C ILE A 284 -3.28 21.16 -2.61
N ASN A 285 -2.69 22.25 -2.14
CA ASN A 285 -1.28 22.53 -2.34
C ASN A 285 -0.39 21.51 -1.62
N GLN A 286 -0.67 21.19 -0.35
CA GLN A 286 0.09 20.19 0.42
C GLN A 286 0.01 18.80 -0.21
N THR A 287 -1.17 18.38 -0.67
CA THR A 287 -1.35 17.10 -1.35
C THR A 287 -0.60 17.06 -2.68
N SER A 288 -0.67 18.13 -3.48
CA SER A 288 0.08 18.27 -4.73
C SER A 288 1.59 18.22 -4.50
N GLN A 289 2.09 18.91 -3.47
CA GLN A 289 3.51 18.90 -3.08
C GLN A 289 3.95 17.49 -2.66
N SER A 290 3.11 16.77 -1.91
CA SER A 290 3.38 15.39 -1.49
C SER A 290 3.44 14.44 -2.69
N GLN A 291 2.54 14.61 -3.67
CA GLN A 291 2.57 13.86 -4.92
C GLN A 291 3.83 14.16 -5.75
N LEU A 292 4.22 15.43 -5.86
CA LEU A 292 5.46 15.85 -6.51
C LEU A 292 6.69 15.21 -5.84
N ASN A 293 6.76 15.23 -4.52
CA ASN A 293 7.85 14.63 -3.77
C ASN A 293 7.92 13.10 -3.98
N ARG A 294 6.76 12.43 -4.04
CA ARG A 294 6.67 11.00 -4.36
C ARG A 294 7.18 10.70 -5.76
N LEU A 295 6.69 11.41 -6.78
CA LEU A 295 7.14 11.24 -8.16
C LEU A 295 8.63 11.57 -8.32
N ASN A 296 9.12 12.61 -7.66
CA ASN A 296 10.54 12.96 -7.67
C ASN A 296 11.40 11.84 -7.06
N SER A 297 10.95 11.24 -5.95
CA SER A 297 11.63 10.09 -5.35
C SER A 297 11.65 8.88 -6.28
N GLN A 298 10.55 8.62 -6.98
CA GLN A 298 10.48 7.57 -8.00
C GLN A 298 11.41 7.85 -9.18
N ILE A 299 11.45 9.08 -9.69
CA ILE A 299 12.36 9.49 -10.77
C ILE A 299 13.81 9.28 -10.35
N LYS A 300 14.18 9.68 -9.12
CA LYS A 300 15.53 9.45 -8.58
C LYS A 300 15.85 7.96 -8.49
N ALA A 301 14.93 7.13 -8.02
CA ALA A 301 15.13 5.68 -7.97
C ALA A 301 15.34 5.08 -9.36
N CYS A 302 14.51 5.47 -10.33
CA CYS A 302 14.65 5.05 -11.73
C CYS A 302 15.97 5.54 -12.35
N GLN A 303 16.44 6.74 -12.01
CA GLN A 303 17.75 7.25 -12.45
C GLN A 303 18.90 6.40 -11.90
N MET A 304 18.87 6.04 -10.62
CA MET A 304 19.91 5.20 -10.01
C MET A 304 19.96 3.80 -10.63
N GLU A 305 18.81 3.18 -10.91
CA GLU A 305 18.75 1.89 -11.60
C GLU A 305 19.26 2.01 -13.05
N LYS A 306 18.92 3.10 -13.77
CA LYS A 306 19.48 3.37 -15.09
C LYS A 306 21.01 3.47 -15.05
N GLU A 307 21.57 4.25 -14.12
CA GLU A 307 23.03 4.38 -13.98
C GLU A 307 23.71 3.05 -13.63
N LYS A 308 23.08 2.24 -12.78
CA LYS A 308 23.57 0.91 -12.41
C LYS A 308 23.59 -0.02 -13.62
N LEU A 309 22.51 -0.05 -14.40
CA LEU A 309 22.45 -0.83 -15.65
C LEU A 309 23.45 -0.31 -16.69
N GLU A 310 23.65 0.99 -16.79
CA GLU A 310 24.65 1.59 -17.69
C GLU A 310 26.08 1.20 -17.27
N LYS A 311 26.39 1.18 -15.97
CA LYS A 311 27.66 0.67 -15.44
C LYS A 311 27.86 -0.81 -15.75
N GLN A 312 26.83 -1.63 -15.54
CA GLN A 312 26.87 -3.05 -15.90
C GLN A 312 27.09 -3.25 -17.40
N LEU A 313 26.41 -2.47 -18.25
CA LEU A 313 26.59 -2.51 -19.69
C LEU A 313 28.01 -2.10 -20.10
N LYS A 314 28.57 -1.04 -19.51
CA LYS A 314 29.97 -0.63 -19.76
C LYS A 314 30.96 -1.70 -19.32
N GLN A 315 30.72 -2.37 -18.20
CA GLN A 315 31.54 -3.49 -17.72
C GLN A 315 31.46 -4.71 -18.66
N MET A 316 30.27 -4.99 -19.21
CA MET A 316 30.07 -6.06 -20.20
C MET A 316 30.67 -5.73 -21.57
N LEU A 317 30.59 -4.46 -21.99
CA LEU A 317 31.07 -4.01 -23.30
C LEU A 317 32.59 -3.76 -23.32
N PHE A 318 33.20 -3.49 -22.15
CA PHE A 318 34.65 -3.44 -21.95
C PHE A 318 35.08 -4.37 -20.81
N PRO A 319 35.15 -5.70 -21.03
CA PRO A 319 35.85 -6.59 -20.12
C PRO A 319 37.33 -6.19 -20.13
N MET A 320 37.82 -5.65 -19.03
CA MET A 320 39.24 -5.35 -18.86
C MET A 320 40.06 -6.62 -19.10
N CYS A 321 40.68 -6.72 -20.28
CA CYS A 321 41.84 -7.58 -20.45
C CYS A 321 42.97 -6.96 -19.62
N ASN A 322 43.41 -7.64 -18.57
CA ASN A 322 44.68 -7.37 -17.89
C ASN A 322 45.85 -7.88 -18.75
N CYS A 323 45.90 -7.45 -20.01
CA CYS A 323 47.07 -7.59 -20.85
C CYS A 323 47.67 -6.19 -20.98
N GLY A 324 48.78 -5.97 -20.26
CA GLY A 324 49.45 -4.68 -20.18
C GLY A 324 49.89 -4.18 -21.55
N LEU A 325 49.09 -3.31 -22.15
CA LEU A 325 49.48 -2.47 -23.27
C LEU A 325 48.95 -1.07 -23.03
N SER A 326 49.89 -0.21 -22.65
CA SER A 326 49.75 1.24 -22.67
C SER A 326 49.18 1.67 -24.02
N SER A 327 47.91 2.08 -24.02
CA SER A 327 47.30 2.74 -25.16
C SER A 327 46.78 4.07 -24.66
N HIS A 328 47.67 5.05 -24.67
CA HIS A 328 47.31 6.46 -24.72
C HIS A 328 46.36 6.66 -25.91
N VAL A 329 45.05 6.73 -25.64
CA VAL A 329 44.14 7.44 -26.55
C VAL A 329 44.33 8.92 -26.24
N ARG A 330 45.38 9.48 -26.83
CA ARG A 330 45.51 10.92 -26.99
C ARG A 330 44.51 11.31 -28.08
N ASP A 331 43.46 11.99 -27.66
CA ASP A 331 42.48 12.66 -28.51
C ASP A 331 43.20 13.63 -29.47
N PRO A 332 43.12 13.46 -30.80
CA PRO A 332 43.70 14.40 -31.76
C PRO A 332 42.61 15.29 -32.36
N ARG A 333 42.11 16.25 -31.57
CA ARG A 333 41.59 17.57 -32.02
C ARG A 333 41.27 18.39 -30.78
N ALA A 334 42.14 19.28 -30.32
CA ALA A 334 42.52 20.52 -30.98
C ALA A 334 43.87 21.02 -30.39
N PRO A 335 44.64 21.92 -31.05
CA PRO A 335 44.24 23.33 -31.07
C PRO A 335 44.71 24.13 -32.32
N ALA A 336 43.86 25.03 -32.80
CA ALA A 336 44.31 26.31 -33.34
C ALA A 336 43.13 27.28 -33.24
N GLY A 337 43.24 28.20 -32.29
CA GLY A 337 42.26 29.27 -32.13
C GLY A 337 42.28 30.24 -33.30
N SER A 338 41.16 30.93 -33.51
CA SER A 338 41.05 32.37 -33.78
C SER A 338 39.61 32.70 -34.16
N GLY A 339 39.08 33.80 -33.62
CA GLY A 339 37.97 34.52 -34.24
C GLY A 339 36.72 34.67 -33.37
N ALA A 340 36.63 35.81 -32.70
CA ALA A 340 35.51 36.27 -31.90
C ALA A 340 34.19 36.40 -32.67
N ALA A 341 33.05 36.21 -31.98
CA ALA A 341 31.88 37.07 -32.07
C ALA A 341 30.86 36.75 -30.94
N GLY A 342 30.53 37.77 -30.14
CA GLY A 342 29.15 38.04 -29.72
C GLY A 342 28.56 37.26 -28.54
N ASP A 343 28.90 37.71 -27.32
CA ASP A 343 27.96 38.14 -26.27
C ASP A 343 26.52 37.56 -26.26
N ARG A 344 26.23 36.69 -25.28
CA ARG A 344 25.25 36.93 -24.19
C ARG A 344 25.01 35.67 -23.36
N GLN A 345 25.64 35.59 -22.20
CA GLN A 345 25.16 34.73 -21.11
C GLN A 345 24.16 35.52 -20.26
N LYS A 346 22.97 34.96 -20.04
CA LYS A 346 22.12 35.26 -18.89
C LYS A 346 22.08 34.02 -17.99
N PRO A 347 22.34 34.14 -16.66
CA PRO A 347 22.13 33.07 -15.69
C PRO A 347 20.64 32.91 -15.31
N PRO A 348 20.27 31.82 -14.60
CA PRO A 348 18.88 31.42 -14.37
C PRO A 348 18.21 32.24 -13.25
N PRO A 349 16.87 32.35 -13.20
CA PRO A 349 16.22 32.95 -12.04
C PRO A 349 16.12 31.94 -10.89
N ASP A 350 16.81 32.27 -9.81
CA ASP A 350 16.51 31.84 -8.45
C ASP A 350 15.08 32.28 -8.08
N SER A 351 14.21 31.32 -7.77
CA SER A 351 12.95 31.59 -7.06
C SER A 351 13.11 31.13 -5.62
N GLN A 352 13.95 31.85 -4.89
CA GLN A 352 14.06 31.80 -3.43
C GLN A 352 12.96 32.71 -2.87
N TRP A 353 11.74 32.18 -2.67
CA TRP A 353 10.73 32.86 -1.86
C TRP A 353 10.87 32.43 -0.41
N CYS A 354 11.72 33.15 0.33
CA CYS A 354 11.58 33.26 1.77
C CYS A 354 11.89 34.70 2.18
N ALA A 355 10.92 35.37 2.82
CA ALA A 355 11.02 36.23 4.01
C ALA A 355 9.99 37.38 3.95
N PRO A 356 9.61 38.01 5.07
CA PRO A 356 9.55 37.55 6.47
C PRO A 356 8.18 37.80 7.11
N ASP A 357 7.88 37.09 8.20
CA ASP A 357 6.94 37.53 9.23
C ASP A 357 7.28 38.95 9.68
N GLN A 358 6.36 39.91 9.47
CA GLN A 358 6.31 41.14 10.26
C GLN A 358 4.85 41.41 10.64
N PHE A 359 4.50 40.99 11.84
CA PHE A 359 3.30 41.42 12.55
C PHE A 359 3.33 42.94 12.76
N PRO A 360 2.19 43.67 12.66
CA PRO A 360 2.09 45.02 13.21
C PRO A 360 2.10 44.96 14.75
N PRO A 361 2.71 45.94 15.43
CA PRO A 361 2.84 45.92 16.88
C PRO A 361 1.50 46.16 17.57
N ASP A 362 1.28 45.40 18.64
CA ASP A 362 0.33 45.73 19.70
C ASP A 362 0.62 47.14 20.23
N VAL A 363 -0.42 47.98 20.31
CA VAL A 363 -0.42 49.17 21.16
C VAL A 363 -1.64 49.11 22.05
N GLN A 364 -1.50 48.41 23.18
CA GLN A 364 -2.18 48.80 24.40
C GLN A 364 -1.19 49.61 25.25
N HIS A 365 -1.55 50.84 25.62
CA HIS A 365 -1.55 51.33 27.00
C HIS A 365 -2.07 52.78 27.10
N LYS A 366 -3.23 52.90 27.77
CA LYS A 366 -3.58 53.83 28.85
C LYS A 366 -3.09 55.30 28.81
N ALA A 367 -4.09 56.18 28.71
CA ALA A 367 -4.46 57.25 29.65
C ALA A 367 -3.42 58.34 30.04
N LYS A 368 -3.79 59.60 29.74
CA LYS A 368 -3.65 60.80 30.58
C LYS A 368 -4.59 61.88 30.01
N ASN A 369 -5.74 62.09 30.64
CA ASN A 369 -6.03 63.18 31.58
C ASN A 369 -5.91 64.59 30.97
N GLY A 370 -7.06 65.26 30.87
CA GLY A 370 -7.30 66.46 31.68
C GLY A 370 -7.38 67.79 30.94
N PHE A 371 -8.58 68.41 31.03
CA PHE A 371 -8.86 69.86 31.02
C PHE A 371 -8.51 70.62 29.72
N SER A 372 -9.17 71.68 29.28
CA SER A 372 -10.06 72.66 29.90
C SER A 372 -10.73 73.47 28.77
N SER A 373 -11.87 74.10 29.06
CA SER A 373 -12.32 75.46 28.68
C SER A 373 -11.90 76.05 27.31
N GLU A 374 -12.73 76.71 26.50
CA GLU A 374 -13.69 77.74 26.87
C GLU A 374 -14.47 78.24 25.63
N LYS A 375 -15.65 78.81 25.91
CA LYS A 375 -16.61 79.49 25.03
C LYS A 375 -16.02 80.69 24.26
N LYS A 376 -16.60 80.99 23.07
CA LYS A 376 -17.40 82.22 22.73
C LYS A 376 -17.57 82.32 21.20
N VAL A 377 -18.79 82.29 20.65
CA VAL A 377 -19.81 83.36 20.48
C VAL A 377 -19.70 84.10 19.14
N SER A 378 -20.88 84.37 18.56
CA SER A 378 -21.23 85.17 17.38
C SER A 378 -21.08 84.43 16.05
N GLN A 379 -22.10 84.32 15.19
CA GLN A 379 -23.21 85.22 14.90
C GLN A 379 -24.42 84.45 14.35
#